data_AF-A0AAN8KNN7-F1
#
_entry.id   AF-A0AAN8KNN7-F1
#
_cell.length_a   1.000
_cell.length_b   1.000
_cell.length_c   1.000
_cell.angle_alpha   90.00
_cell.angle_beta   90.00
_cell.angle_gamma   90.00
#
_symmetry.space_group_name_H-M   'P 1'
#
loop_
_entity.id
_entity.type
_entity.pdbx_description
1 polymer ?
#
loop_
_entity_poly.entity_id
_entity_poly.type
_entity_poly.pdbx_seq_one_letter_code
_entity_poly.pdbx_strand_id
1 'polypeptide(L)'
;MRQCATWFKSVSKSEESNIQGKVVRMLILNVTGERDVAALVSFLKPCEFDAAAFTPNKKYKDISKNRADEFELSNNDEMKQVQSKRCKQIWDNTENNTMINNTANDAMVGNTKISHYFPCITDTLVWVTQGRDTNISNVTEETLPDVPSSLKDANHLQVLVTGSLHLVGGVLLQISPGLND
;
A
#
# COMPACT_ATOMS: atom_id res chain seq x y z
N MET A 1 2.02 11.18 10.66
CA MET A 1 1.06 10.71 9.64
C MET A 1 0.04 11.76 9.24
N ARG A 2 -0.63 12.46 10.18
CA ARG A 2 -1.62 13.50 9.85
C ARG A 2 -1.14 14.53 8.82
N GLN A 3 0.05 15.11 9.02
CA GLN A 3 0.61 16.08 8.06
C GLN A 3 0.86 15.47 6.67
N CYS A 4 1.37 14.23 6.62
CA CYS A 4 1.57 13.48 5.37
C CYS A 4 0.24 13.25 4.63
N ALA A 5 -0.84 12.92 5.35
CA ALA A 5 -2.16 12.78 4.77
C ALA A 5 -2.73 14.11 4.24
N THR A 6 -2.60 15.19 5.02
CA THR A 6 -3.02 16.53 4.60
C THR A 6 -2.28 16.99 3.35
N TRP A 7 -0.96 16.81 3.33
CA TRP A 7 -0.12 17.11 2.16
C TRP A 7 -0.56 16.29 0.95
N PHE A 8 -0.67 14.97 1.07
CA PHE A 8 -1.06 14.10 -0.03
C PHE A 8 -2.42 14.50 -0.59
N LYS A 9 -3.42 14.69 0.27
CA LYS A 9 -4.76 15.14 -0.15
C LYS A 9 -4.72 16.46 -0.95
N SER A 10 -3.89 17.41 -0.51
CA SER A 10 -3.80 18.71 -1.17
C SER A 10 -3.12 18.59 -2.53
N VAL A 11 -1.99 17.89 -2.60
CA VAL A 11 -1.21 17.75 -3.83
C VAL A 11 -1.93 16.86 -4.82
N SER A 12 -2.51 15.74 -4.38
CA SER A 12 -3.24 14.81 -5.24
C SER A 12 -4.42 15.46 -5.92
N LYS A 13 -5.19 16.28 -5.20
CA LYS A 13 -6.33 17.03 -5.76
C LYS A 13 -5.88 18.10 -6.76
N SER A 14 -4.77 18.78 -6.47
CA SER A 14 -4.20 19.77 -7.39
C SER A 14 -3.66 19.11 -8.66
N GLU A 15 -2.99 17.97 -8.53
CA GLU A 15 -2.48 17.21 -9.68
C GLU A 15 -3.62 16.67 -10.53
N GLU A 16 -4.65 16.08 -9.90
CA GLU A 16 -5.83 15.54 -10.58
C GLU A 16 -6.53 16.58 -11.48
N SER A 17 -6.60 17.84 -11.05
CA SER A 17 -7.18 18.93 -11.87
C SER A 17 -6.45 19.20 -13.19
N ASN A 18 -5.21 18.73 -13.33
CA ASN A 18 -4.37 18.90 -14.52
C ASN A 18 -4.26 17.62 -15.36
N ILE A 19 -4.86 16.51 -14.92
CA ILE A 19 -4.83 15.24 -15.64
C ILE A 19 -6.12 15.08 -16.44
N GLN A 20 -5.98 14.80 -17.74
CA GLN A 20 -7.12 14.37 -18.54
C GLN A 20 -7.34 12.86 -18.36
N GLY A 21 -8.50 12.50 -17.82
CA GLY A 21 -8.93 11.10 -17.68
C GLY A 21 -9.00 10.65 -16.22
N LYS A 22 -8.96 9.33 -16.03
CA LYS A 22 -9.18 8.70 -14.73
C LYS A 22 -7.92 8.75 -13.87
N VAL A 23 -8.03 9.36 -12.70
CA VAL A 23 -7.00 9.32 -11.65
C VAL A 23 -7.38 8.29 -10.60
N VAL A 24 -6.40 7.49 -10.17
CA VAL A 24 -6.57 6.48 -9.12
C VAL A 24 -5.56 6.74 -8.02
N ARG A 25 -6.03 6.69 -6.77
CA ARG A 25 -5.22 6.92 -5.56
C ARG A 25 -4.96 5.61 -4.86
N MET A 26 -3.68 5.26 -4.70
CA MET A 26 -3.24 4.00 -4.08
C MET A 26 -2.46 4.28 -2.79
N LEU A 27 -2.65 3.45 -1.78
CA LEU A 27 -1.91 3.48 -0.53
C LEU A 27 -0.94 2.31 -0.46
N ILE A 28 0.30 2.55 -0.04
CA ILE A 28 1.22 1.53 0.46
C ILE A 28 1.49 1.82 1.93
N LEU A 29 1.10 0.91 2.82
CA LEU A 29 1.17 1.12 4.26
C LEU A 29 1.87 -0.02 4.99
N ASN A 30 2.76 0.36 5.88
CA ASN A 30 3.22 -0.49 6.98
C ASN A 30 3.46 0.35 8.21
N VAL A 31 3.00 -0.09 9.37
CA VAL A 31 3.23 0.59 10.65
C VAL A 31 4.08 -0.32 11.52
N THR A 32 5.29 0.12 11.86
CA THR A 32 6.17 -0.55 12.83
C THR A 32 6.00 -0.04 14.25
N GLY A 33 6.36 -0.87 15.24
CA GLY A 33 6.34 -0.53 16.67
C GLY A 33 4.93 -0.48 17.27
N GLU A 34 4.85 -0.09 18.54
CA GLU A 34 3.62 -0.06 19.36
C GLU A 34 2.68 1.13 19.05
N ARG A 35 2.63 1.57 17.79
CA ARG A 35 1.79 2.70 17.39
C ARG A 35 0.35 2.25 17.19
N ASP A 36 -0.59 3.10 17.58
CA ASP A 36 -2.02 2.88 17.33
C ASP A 36 -2.33 2.96 15.82
N VAL A 37 -2.40 1.79 15.18
CA VAL A 37 -2.68 1.65 13.76
C VAL A 37 -4.07 2.19 13.40
N ALA A 38 -5.07 2.03 14.26
CA ALA A 38 -6.43 2.51 13.98
C ALA A 38 -6.47 4.04 13.95
N ALA A 39 -5.85 4.69 14.93
CA ALA A 39 -5.70 6.14 14.94
C ALA A 39 -4.91 6.64 13.73
N LEU A 40 -3.84 5.95 13.33
CA LEU A 40 -3.04 6.30 12.16
C LEU A 40 -3.83 6.18 10.86
N VAL A 41 -4.53 5.06 10.64
CA VAL A 41 -5.41 4.85 9.47
C VAL A 41 -6.53 5.89 9.41
N SER A 42 -7.05 6.34 10.56
CA SER A 42 -8.09 7.37 10.59
C SER A 42 -7.66 8.69 9.92
N PHE A 43 -6.38 9.04 9.98
CA PHE A 43 -5.85 10.23 9.30
C PHE A 43 -5.78 10.08 7.78
N LEU A 44 -5.82 8.85 7.25
CA LEU A 44 -5.72 8.55 5.83
C LEU A 44 -7.08 8.54 5.12
N LYS A 45 -8.19 8.44 5.87
CA LYS A 45 -9.56 8.46 5.30
C LYS A 45 -9.81 9.64 4.34
N PRO A 46 -9.42 10.89 4.66
CA PRO A 46 -9.70 12.03 3.79
C PRO A 46 -8.94 12.03 2.46
N CYS A 47 -7.99 11.11 2.26
CA CYS A 47 -7.24 10.98 1.01
C CYS A 47 -8.00 10.20 -0.07
N GLU A 48 -9.08 9.51 0.29
CA GLU A 48 -9.99 8.83 -0.65
C GLU A 48 -9.27 7.80 -1.55
N PHE A 49 -8.41 6.96 -0.97
CA PHE A 49 -7.76 5.88 -1.72
C PHE A 49 -8.78 4.93 -2.36
N ASP A 50 -8.53 4.51 -3.60
CA ASP A 50 -9.30 3.49 -4.32
C ASP A 50 -8.82 2.08 -3.96
N ALA A 51 -7.53 1.96 -3.64
CA ALA A 51 -6.93 0.72 -3.22
C ALA A 51 -5.79 0.89 -2.21
N ALA A 52 -5.53 -0.16 -1.42
CA ALA A 52 -4.47 -0.18 -0.42
C ALA A 52 -3.66 -1.49 -0.45
N ALA A 53 -2.35 -1.35 -0.38
CA ALA A 53 -1.39 -2.43 -0.30
C ALA A 53 -0.65 -2.40 1.05
N PHE A 54 -0.56 -3.56 1.69
CA PHE A 54 0.08 -3.73 2.99
C PHE A 54 1.28 -4.67 2.83
N THR A 55 2.46 -4.22 3.19
CA THR A 55 3.69 -4.97 2.97
C THR A 55 4.70 -4.75 4.10
N PRO A 56 5.44 -5.78 4.56
CA PRO A 56 6.50 -5.56 5.55
C PRO A 56 7.62 -4.67 4.97
N ASN A 57 8.53 -4.18 5.83
CA ASN A 57 9.72 -3.43 5.39
C ASN A 57 10.80 -4.35 4.77
N LYS A 58 10.38 -5.32 3.97
CA LYS A 58 11.22 -6.32 3.32
C LYS A 58 11.28 -6.00 1.83
N LYS A 59 12.46 -5.71 1.30
CA LYS A 59 12.61 -5.23 -0.09
C LYS A 59 12.24 -6.30 -1.11
N TYR A 60 12.87 -7.46 -0.99
CA TYR A 60 12.77 -8.59 -1.92
C TYR A 60 12.24 -9.84 -1.20
N LYS A 61 11.79 -10.83 -1.95
CA LYS A 61 11.59 -12.18 -1.40
C LYS A 61 12.96 -12.78 -1.07
N ASP A 62 13.04 -13.63 -0.04
CA ASP A 62 14.28 -14.37 0.20
C ASP A 62 14.43 -15.43 -0.90
N ILE A 63 15.48 -15.31 -1.71
CA ILE A 63 15.80 -16.28 -2.76
C ILE A 63 16.90 -17.27 -2.31
N SER A 64 17.52 -17.12 -1.13
CA SER A 64 18.59 -18.02 -0.68
C SER A 64 18.22 -18.77 0.60
N LYS A 65 17.79 -20.03 0.44
CA LYS A 65 17.78 -21.03 1.51
C LYS A 65 19.21 -21.53 1.74
N ASN A 66 19.93 -20.97 2.72
CA ASN A 66 21.09 -21.63 3.31
C ASN A 66 20.97 -21.66 4.84
N ARG A 67 21.20 -22.85 5.38
CA ARG A 67 20.66 -23.38 6.64
C ARG A 67 21.67 -23.16 7.78
N ALA A 68 21.45 -22.13 8.60
CA ALA A 68 21.95 -22.00 9.97
C ALA A 68 21.31 -20.79 10.67
N ASP A 69 21.06 -19.72 9.92
CA ASP A 69 20.55 -18.43 10.42
C ASP A 69 19.01 -18.40 10.57
N GLU A 70 18.38 -19.55 10.31
CA GLU A 70 16.95 -19.74 10.03
C GLU A 70 16.05 -19.54 11.25
N PHE A 71 16.56 -19.63 12.49
CA PHE A 71 15.71 -19.51 13.68
C PHE A 71 15.56 -18.05 14.19
N GLU A 72 16.60 -17.22 14.07
CA GLU A 72 16.55 -15.81 14.54
C GLU A 72 16.04 -14.84 13.46
N LEU A 73 16.27 -15.13 12.18
CA LEU A 73 15.68 -14.37 11.06
C LEU A 73 14.20 -14.72 10.86
N SER A 74 13.80 -15.98 11.03
CA SER A 74 12.41 -16.43 10.86
C SER A 74 11.45 -15.77 11.83
N ASN A 75 11.77 -15.74 13.13
CA ASN A 75 10.89 -15.14 14.15
C ASN A 75 10.66 -13.63 13.91
N ASN A 76 11.71 -12.92 13.45
CA ASN A 76 11.60 -11.51 13.10
C ASN A 76 10.81 -11.29 11.80
N ASP A 77 10.94 -12.18 10.82
CA ASP A 77 10.21 -12.06 9.56
C ASP A 77 8.74 -12.45 9.69
N GLU A 78 8.40 -13.48 10.46
CA GLU A 78 7.02 -13.80 10.79
C GLU A 78 6.36 -12.65 11.54
N MET A 79 7.02 -12.06 12.53
CA MET A 79 6.49 -10.92 13.28
C MET A 79 6.28 -9.67 12.41
N LYS A 80 7.19 -9.39 11.46
CA LYS A 80 7.01 -8.32 10.47
C LYS A 80 5.82 -8.58 9.55
N GLN A 81 5.61 -9.83 9.12
CA GLN A 81 4.46 -10.21 8.31
C GLN A 81 3.15 -10.08 9.08
N VAL A 82 3.12 -10.53 10.35
CA VAL A 82 1.97 -10.40 11.24
C VAL A 82 1.57 -8.93 11.40
N GLN A 83 2.54 -8.03 11.57
CA GLN A 83 2.26 -6.61 11.72
C GLN A 83 1.64 -5.99 10.46
N SER A 84 2.16 -6.31 9.27
CA SER A 84 1.60 -5.82 8.01
C SER A 84 0.18 -6.37 7.77
N LYS A 85 -0.05 -7.66 8.04
CA LYS A 85 -1.39 -8.28 7.99
C LYS A 85 -2.35 -7.62 8.98
N ARG A 86 -1.90 -7.29 10.19
CA ARG A 86 -2.69 -6.55 11.18
C ARG A 86 -3.08 -5.16 10.69
N CYS A 87 -2.17 -4.45 10.01
CA CYS A 87 -2.49 -3.16 9.40
C CYS A 87 -3.63 -3.28 8.38
N LYS A 88 -3.59 -4.31 7.53
CA LYS A 88 -4.67 -4.61 6.58
C LYS A 88 -5.99 -4.89 7.29
N GLN A 89 -6.00 -5.76 8.30
CA GLN A 89 -7.22 -6.09 9.04
C GLN A 89 -7.88 -4.86 9.67
N ILE A 90 -7.08 -3.99 10.29
CA ILE A 90 -7.58 -2.75 10.90
C ILE A 90 -8.13 -1.80 9.83
N TRP A 91 -7.45 -1.69 8.68
CA TRP A 91 -7.95 -0.94 7.53
C TRP A 91 -9.31 -1.45 7.06
N ASP A 92 -9.42 -2.74 6.78
CA ASP A 92 -10.65 -3.38 6.28
C ASP A 92 -11.82 -3.17 7.24
N ASN A 93 -11.60 -3.38 8.55
CA ASN A 93 -12.62 -3.15 9.57
C ASN A 93 -13.06 -1.69 9.63
N THR A 94 -12.13 -0.75 9.41
CA THR A 94 -12.40 0.68 9.45
C THR A 94 -13.21 1.15 8.24
N GLU A 95 -12.92 0.62 7.05
CA GLU A 95 -13.69 0.88 5.83
C GLU A 95 -15.10 0.28 5.93
N ASN A 96 -15.21 -0.98 6.39
CA ASN A 96 -16.50 -1.66 6.56
C ASN A 96 -17.41 -0.97 7.59
N ASN A 97 -16.87 -0.53 8.73
CA ASN A 97 -17.64 0.22 9.73
C ASN A 97 -18.10 1.60 9.21
N THR A 98 -17.36 2.20 8.27
CA THR A 98 -17.78 3.47 7.66
C THR A 98 -18.97 3.25 6.72
N MET A 99 -19.06 2.08 6.06
CA MET A 99 -20.20 1.74 5.22
C MET A 99 -21.48 1.49 6.03
N ILE A 100 -21.40 0.74 7.14
CA ILE A 100 -22.58 0.41 7.98
C ILE A 100 -23.22 1.65 8.61
N ASN A 101 -22.41 2.63 9.04
CA ASN A 101 -22.94 3.84 9.67
C ASN A 101 -23.60 4.82 8.69
N ASN A 102 -23.41 4.63 7.37
CA ASN A 102 -23.98 5.48 6.33
C ASN A 102 -25.20 4.84 5.62
N THR A 103 -25.48 3.54 5.84
CA THR A 103 -26.57 2.80 5.18
C THR A 103 -27.77 2.59 6.08
N ALA A 104 -28.37 3.69 6.55
CA ALA A 104 -29.74 3.65 7.05
C ALA A 104 -30.80 3.82 5.93
N ASN A 105 -30.44 4.12 4.66
CA ASN A 105 -31.47 4.45 3.65
C ASN A 105 -31.18 4.21 2.16
N ASP A 106 -30.16 3.46 1.72
CA ASP A 106 -30.18 3.02 0.31
C ASP A 106 -29.34 1.78 0.05
N ALA A 107 -29.96 0.81 -0.62
CA ALA A 107 -29.32 -0.41 -1.09
C ALA A 107 -28.69 -0.13 -2.46
N MET A 108 -27.46 0.40 -2.47
CA MET A 108 -26.63 0.42 -3.66
C MET A 108 -25.24 -0.10 -3.35
N VAL A 109 -24.76 -0.98 -4.22
CA VAL A 109 -23.47 -1.68 -4.22
C VAL A 109 -22.36 -0.74 -3.74
N GLY A 110 -22.00 -0.87 -2.46
CA GLY A 110 -20.93 -0.10 -1.85
C GLY A 110 -19.62 -0.42 -2.56
N ASN A 111 -18.91 0.61 -2.99
CA ASN A 111 -17.63 0.51 -3.67
C ASN A 111 -16.60 -0.03 -2.66
N THR A 112 -16.54 -1.37 -2.49
CA THR A 112 -15.61 -2.02 -1.55
C THR A 112 -14.19 -1.66 -1.97
N LYS A 113 -13.51 -0.87 -1.15
CA LYS A 113 -12.14 -0.45 -1.43
C LYS A 113 -11.23 -1.68 -1.44
N ILE A 114 -10.47 -1.83 -2.53
CA ILE A 114 -9.64 -3.00 -2.78
C ILE A 114 -8.44 -2.96 -1.83
N SER A 115 -8.18 -4.04 -1.10
CA SER A 115 -7.02 -4.12 -0.20
C SER A 115 -6.31 -5.46 -0.30
N HIS A 116 -4.98 -5.43 -0.40
CA HIS A 116 -4.15 -6.63 -0.50
C HIS A 116 -2.93 -6.59 0.42
N TYR A 117 -2.54 -7.76 0.89
CA TYR A 117 -1.27 -7.97 1.56
C TYR A 117 -0.25 -8.53 0.57
N PHE A 118 1.00 -8.10 0.68
CA PHE A 118 2.14 -8.59 -0.10
C PHE A 118 3.29 -8.98 0.83
N PRO A 119 4.11 -9.98 0.44
CA PRO A 119 5.22 -10.45 1.27
C PRO A 119 6.43 -9.51 1.26
N CYS A 120 6.56 -8.63 0.26
CA CYS A 120 7.68 -7.70 0.13
C CYS A 120 7.30 -6.44 -0.67
N ILE A 121 8.19 -5.45 -0.65
CA ILE A 121 8.03 -4.16 -1.34
C ILE A 121 7.99 -4.37 -2.86
N THR A 122 8.85 -5.24 -3.41
CA THR A 122 8.87 -5.49 -4.87
C THR A 122 7.53 -5.97 -5.40
N ASP A 123 6.93 -7.01 -4.81
CA ASP A 123 5.60 -7.49 -5.21
C ASP A 123 4.53 -6.40 -5.12
N THR A 124 4.64 -5.57 -4.07
CA THR A 124 3.73 -4.45 -3.88
C THR A 124 3.87 -3.42 -5.00
N LEU A 125 5.10 -3.07 -5.38
CA LEU A 125 5.35 -2.10 -6.44
C LEU A 125 4.96 -2.64 -7.81
N VAL A 126 5.15 -3.93 -8.09
CA VAL A 126 4.66 -4.55 -9.33
C VAL A 126 3.14 -4.44 -9.41
N TRP A 127 2.42 -4.74 -8.32
CA TRP A 127 0.96 -4.64 -8.28
C TRP A 127 0.45 -3.18 -8.34
N VAL A 128 1.08 -2.26 -7.61
CA VAL A 128 0.66 -0.85 -7.56
C VAL A 128 0.96 -0.12 -8.85
N THR A 129 2.16 -0.29 -9.43
CA THR A 129 2.55 0.44 -10.65
C THR A 129 1.96 -0.19 -11.91
N GLN A 130 1.66 -1.49 -11.87
CA GLN A 130 1.03 -2.23 -12.97
C GLN A 130 1.84 -2.09 -14.28
N GLY A 131 3.18 -2.06 -14.16
CA GLY A 131 4.10 -1.90 -15.29
C GLY A 131 4.23 -0.48 -15.85
N ARG A 132 3.64 0.54 -15.21
CA ARG A 132 3.78 1.96 -15.61
C ARG A 132 5.11 2.60 -15.20
N ASP A 133 5.84 1.98 -14.26
CA ASP A 133 7.15 2.45 -13.81
C ASP A 133 8.25 1.57 -14.41
N THR A 134 9.15 2.18 -15.20
CA THR A 134 10.21 1.47 -15.92
C THR A 134 11.31 0.93 -15.01
N ASN A 135 11.45 1.45 -13.79
CA ASN A 135 12.46 1.00 -12.83
C ASN A 135 12.00 -0.25 -12.07
N ILE A 136 10.70 -0.59 -12.15
CA ILE A 136 10.14 -1.75 -11.45
C ILE A 136 10.09 -2.95 -12.41
N SER A 137 10.91 -3.96 -12.11
CA SER A 137 10.89 -5.24 -12.85
C SER A 137 9.58 -5.98 -12.60
N ASN A 138 8.86 -6.30 -13.67
CA ASN A 138 7.65 -7.15 -13.64
C ASN A 138 7.95 -8.65 -13.42
N VAL A 139 9.15 -9.00 -12.97
CA VAL A 139 9.54 -10.40 -12.77
C VAL A 139 9.15 -10.82 -11.36
N THR A 140 8.00 -11.46 -11.24
CA THR A 140 7.56 -12.13 -10.00
C THR A 140 7.30 -13.60 -10.28
N GLU A 141 7.88 -14.49 -9.46
CA GLU A 141 7.70 -15.96 -9.61
C GLU A 141 6.29 -16.45 -9.18
N GLU A 142 5.54 -15.64 -8.43
CA GLU A 142 4.18 -15.95 -7.98
C GLU A 142 3.12 -15.10 -8.70
N THR A 143 1.92 -15.66 -8.83
CA THR A 143 0.74 -14.93 -9.30
C THR A 143 0.31 -13.88 -8.27
N LEU A 144 0.56 -12.61 -8.58
CA LEU A 144 0.03 -11.49 -7.80
C LEU A 144 -1.52 -11.45 -7.91
N PRO A 145 -2.21 -10.85 -6.92
CA PRO A 145 -3.65 -10.62 -7.02
C PRO A 145 -3.98 -9.86 -8.31
N ASP A 146 -5.08 -10.22 -8.97
CA ASP A 146 -5.49 -9.50 -10.17
C ASP A 146 -5.82 -8.04 -9.82
N VAL A 147 -5.44 -7.14 -10.72
CA VAL A 147 -5.75 -5.72 -10.58
C VAL A 147 -7.08 -5.47 -11.31
N PRO A 148 -8.14 -5.01 -10.62
CA PRO A 148 -9.44 -4.76 -11.26
C PRO A 148 -9.34 -3.74 -12.39
N SER A 149 -10.21 -3.86 -13.40
CA SER A 149 -10.27 -2.91 -14.55
C SER A 149 -10.41 -1.46 -14.09
N SER A 150 -11.14 -1.23 -13.00
CA SER A 150 -11.27 0.09 -12.38
C SER A 150 -9.92 0.72 -12.01
N LEU A 151 -8.90 -0.08 -11.66
CA LEU A 151 -7.54 0.41 -11.39
C LEU A 151 -6.64 0.32 -12.64
N LYS A 152 -6.79 -0.73 -13.46
CA LYS A 152 -6.01 -0.92 -14.71
C LYS A 152 -6.24 0.17 -15.74
N ASP A 153 -7.46 0.68 -15.85
CA ASP A 153 -7.84 1.68 -16.86
C ASP A 153 -7.48 3.11 -16.45
N ALA A 154 -6.81 3.29 -15.30
CA ALA A 154 -6.39 4.61 -14.83
C ALA A 154 -5.36 5.24 -15.79
N ASN A 155 -5.58 6.50 -16.13
CA ASN A 155 -4.64 7.32 -16.90
C ASN A 155 -3.47 7.79 -16.02
N HIS A 156 -3.70 7.94 -14.72
CA HIS A 156 -2.71 8.44 -13.79
C HIS A 156 -2.88 7.81 -12.40
N LEU A 157 -1.76 7.40 -11.80
CA LEU A 157 -1.71 6.78 -10.48
C LEU A 157 -1.03 7.71 -9.48
N GLN A 158 -1.72 7.99 -8.39
CA GLN A 158 -1.20 8.76 -7.27
C GLN A 158 -0.96 7.81 -6.09
N VAL A 159 0.31 7.59 -5.74
CA VAL A 159 0.68 6.59 -4.73
C VAL A 159 1.18 7.29 -3.46
N LEU A 160 0.54 7.03 -2.33
CA LEU A 160 1.08 7.42 -1.02
C LEU A 160 1.79 6.23 -0.36
N VAL A 161 3.08 6.38 -0.08
CA VAL A 161 3.85 5.42 0.73
C VAL A 161 4.08 6.02 2.11
N THR A 162 3.62 5.36 3.17
CA THR A 162 3.71 5.94 4.53
C THR A 162 3.72 4.88 5.64
N GLY A 163 3.75 5.35 6.88
CA GLY A 163 3.69 4.53 8.10
C GLY A 163 5.05 4.08 8.62
N SER A 164 6.05 3.87 7.76
CA SER A 164 7.38 3.40 8.16
C SER A 164 8.48 4.06 7.34
N LEU A 165 9.50 4.61 8.00
CA LEU A 165 10.66 5.18 7.31
C LEU A 165 11.39 4.12 6.48
N HIS A 166 11.51 2.90 6.99
CA HIS A 166 12.13 1.78 6.27
C HIS A 166 11.31 1.34 5.05
N LEU A 167 9.98 1.47 5.10
CA LEU A 167 9.12 1.22 3.94
C LEU A 167 9.37 2.29 2.88
N VAL A 168 9.32 3.57 3.27
CA VAL A 168 9.54 4.71 2.37
C VAL A 168 10.92 4.60 1.72
N GLY A 169 11.97 4.37 2.50
CA GLY A 169 13.32 4.18 1.99
C GLY A 169 13.46 2.94 1.10
N GLY A 170 12.79 1.84 1.46
CA GLY A 170 12.76 0.63 0.64
C GLY A 170 12.10 0.81 -0.72
N VAL A 171 11.02 1.60 -0.79
CA VAL A 171 10.36 1.97 -2.05
C VAL A 171 11.26 2.89 -2.87
N LEU A 172 11.81 3.96 -2.28
CA LEU A 172 12.64 4.93 -2.98
C LEU A 172 13.85 4.28 -3.66
N LEU A 173 14.49 3.30 -3.01
CA LEU A 173 15.60 2.54 -3.61
C LEU A 173 15.21 1.73 -4.85
N GLN A 174 13.93 1.40 -5.03
CA GLN A 174 13.45 0.67 -6.21
C GLN A 174 12.95 1.60 -7.31
N ILE A 175 12.23 2.68 -6.97
CA ILE A 175 11.69 3.62 -7.97
C ILE A 175 12.69 4.70 -8.41
N SER A 176 13.71 4.98 -7.58
CA SER A 176 14.71 6.03 -7.82
C SER A 176 16.09 5.56 -7.30
N PRO A 177 16.72 4.59 -7.99
CA PRO A 177 17.98 4.00 -7.52
C PRO A 177 19.15 4.98 -7.40
N GLY A 178 19.11 6.13 -8.11
CA GLY A 178 20.13 7.18 -8.05
C GLY A 178 19.88 8.30 -7.02
N LEU A 179 18.90 8.17 -6.12
CA LEU A 179 18.56 9.23 -5.15
C LEU A 179 19.65 9.47 -4.09
N ASN A 180 20.61 8.55 -3.94
CA ASN A 180 21.71 8.66 -2.98
C ASN A 180 23.05 9.04 -3.62
N ASP A 181 23.07 9.29 -4.94
CA ASP A 181 24.23 9.76 -5.69
C ASP A 181 24.18 11.29 -5.89
#